data_AF-A0A5A7NAB6-F1
#
_entry.id   AF-A0A5A7NAB6-F1
#
_cell.length_a   1.000
_cell.length_b   1.000
_cell.length_c   1.000
_cell.angle_alpha   90.00
_cell.angle_beta   90.00
_cell.angle_gamma   90.00
#
_symmetry.space_group_name_H-M   'P 1'
#
loop_
_entity.id
_entity.type
_entity.pdbx_description
1 polymer ?
#
loop_
_entity_poly.entity_id
_entity_poly.type
_entity_poly.pdbx_seq_one_letter_code
_entity_poly.pdbx_strand_id
1 'polypeptide(L)'
;MPFYSWYPGPIKRYCVRRTLDDRPEWANYATFPAVNWFTPGQLIKALRRRGFDQIYSRADLAAARGLGGWKGSVLAVLKAAPILYWPIRSCSQSTFLVAKKQA
;
A
#
# COMPACT_ATOMS: atom_id res chain seq x y z
N MET A 1 -5.50 -0.26 13.27
CA MET A 1 -4.40 -1.25 13.37
C MET A 1 -3.22 -0.80 12.50
N PRO A 2 -2.00 -0.64 13.05
CA PRO A 2 -0.83 -0.30 12.25
C PRO A 2 -0.50 -1.43 11.27
N PHE A 3 -0.02 -1.08 10.07
CA PHE A 3 0.38 -2.01 9.01
C PHE A 3 -0.71 -2.97 8.48
N TYR A 4 -1.99 -2.73 8.81
CA TYR A 4 -3.09 -3.61 8.38
C TYR A 4 -3.13 -3.83 6.86
N SER A 5 -2.80 -2.82 6.06
CA SER A 5 -2.71 -2.89 4.60
C SER A 5 -1.76 -3.98 4.08
N TRP A 6 -0.75 -4.35 4.89
CA TRP A 6 0.31 -5.31 4.59
C TRP A 6 0.05 -6.71 5.11
N TYR A 7 -0.98 -6.89 5.94
CA TYR A 7 -1.29 -8.21 6.47
C TYR A 7 -1.67 -9.16 5.32
N PRO A 8 -1.20 -10.42 5.36
CA PRO A 8 -1.62 -11.42 4.40
C PRO A 8 -3.13 -11.66 4.55
N GLY A 9 -3.78 -12.08 3.45
CA GLY A 9 -5.23 -12.22 3.37
C GLY A 9 -5.89 -13.04 4.51
N PRO A 10 -5.32 -14.16 4.97
CA PRO A 10 -5.86 -14.90 6.11
C PRO A 10 -5.86 -14.09 7.41
N ILE A 11 -4.78 -13.34 7.69
CA ILE A 11 -4.66 -12.52 8.89
C ILE A 11 -5.64 -11.35 8.83
N LYS A 12 -5.78 -10.68 7.68
CA LYS A 12 -6.81 -9.66 7.49
C LYS A 12 -8.21 -10.19 7.81
N ARG A 13 -8.57 -11.36 7.26
CA ARG A 13 -9.87 -12.02 7.53
C ARG A 13 -10.06 -12.38 9.00
N TYR A 14 -9.00 -12.84 9.67
CA TYR A 14 -9.03 -13.10 11.11
C TYR A 14 -9.27 -11.81 11.92
N CYS A 15 -8.54 -10.74 11.63
CA CYS A 15 -8.74 -9.45 12.28
C CYS A 15 -10.16 -8.91 12.08
N VAL A 16 -10.71 -8.98 10.86
CA VAL A 16 -12.08 -8.53 10.57
C VAL A 16 -13.12 -9.33 11.34
N ARG A 17 -12.98 -10.65 11.37
CA ARG A 17 -13.87 -11.51 12.17
C ARG A 17 -13.82 -11.13 13.64
N ARG A 18 -12.61 -10.94 14.18
CA ARG A 18 -12.42 -10.54 15.57
C ARG A 18 -12.97 -9.15 15.89
N THR A 19 -12.92 -8.22 14.95
CA THR A 19 -13.56 -6.90 15.10
C THR A 19 -15.08 -6.98 15.08
N LEU A 20 -15.68 -8.01 14.47
CA LEU A 20 -17.13 -8.19 14.42
C LEU A 20 -17.65 -8.94 15.65
N ASP A 21 -16.91 -9.96 16.10
CA ASP A 21 -17.37 -10.88 17.15
C ASP A 21 -16.97 -10.41 18.56
N ASP A 22 -15.69 -10.10 18.76
CA ASP A 22 -15.12 -9.91 20.11
C ASP A 22 -14.90 -8.44 20.47
N ARG A 23 -14.62 -7.59 19.47
CA ARG A 23 -14.14 -6.21 19.66
C ARG A 23 -14.72 -5.21 18.65
N PRO A 24 -16.04 -4.95 18.69
CA PRO A 24 -16.70 -4.00 17.79
C PRO A 24 -16.16 -2.58 17.92
N GLU A 25 -15.56 -2.21 19.06
CA GLU A 25 -14.94 -0.91 19.29
C GLU A 25 -13.79 -0.62 18.31
N TRP A 26 -13.12 -1.65 17.79
CA TRP A 26 -12.03 -1.48 16.80
C TRP A 26 -12.51 -1.07 15.42
N ALA A 27 -13.78 -1.35 15.11
CA ALA A 27 -14.43 -0.98 13.87
C ALA A 27 -15.45 0.16 14.07
N ASN A 28 -15.41 0.85 15.22
CA ASN A 28 -16.41 1.84 15.61
C ASN A 28 -17.85 1.31 15.50
N TYR A 29 -18.06 0.05 15.91
CA TYR A 29 -19.35 -0.65 15.87
C TYR A 29 -19.98 -0.74 14.47
N ALA A 30 -19.18 -0.60 13.40
CA ALA A 30 -19.67 -0.72 12.04
C ALA A 30 -20.13 -2.15 11.74
N THR A 31 -21.38 -2.31 11.29
CA THR A 31 -21.93 -3.58 10.80
C THR A 31 -21.16 -4.10 9.57
N PHE A 32 -20.65 -3.18 8.75
CA PHE A 32 -19.84 -3.48 7.57
C PHE A 32 -18.55 -2.66 7.60
N PRO A 33 -17.50 -3.14 8.31
CA PRO A 33 -16.25 -2.40 8.42
C PRO A 33 -15.61 -2.22 7.04
N ALA A 34 -15.04 -1.03 6.81
CA ALA A 34 -14.26 -0.76 5.60
C ALA A 34 -12.97 -1.59 5.63
N VAL A 35 -13.00 -2.75 4.97
CA VAL A 35 -11.83 -3.64 4.89
C VAL A 35 -10.90 -3.18 3.78
N ASN A 36 -9.60 -3.21 4.04
CA ASN A 36 -8.62 -3.02 2.99
C ASN A 36 -8.51 -4.29 2.13
N TRP A 37 -9.32 -4.34 1.07
CA TRP A 37 -9.46 -5.45 0.12
C TRP A 37 -8.16 -5.83 -0.58
N PHE A 38 -7.21 -4.91 -0.73
CA PHE A 38 -5.98 -5.14 -1.48
C PHE A 38 -4.76 -5.01 -0.59
N THR A 39 -3.79 -5.92 -0.74
CA THR A 39 -2.41 -5.55 -0.45
C THR A 39 -1.92 -4.57 -1.53
N PRO A 40 -0.91 -3.74 -1.27
CA PRO A 40 -0.40 -2.81 -2.28
C PRO A 40 0.01 -3.50 -3.59
N GLY A 41 0.57 -4.71 -3.51
CA GLY A 41 0.87 -5.51 -4.71
C GLY A 41 -0.39 -5.97 -5.46
N GLN A 42 -1.44 -6.38 -4.75
CA GLN A 42 -2.71 -6.75 -5.37
C GLN A 42 -3.40 -5.53 -6.03
N LEU A 43 -3.30 -4.35 -5.41
CA LEU A 43 -3.82 -3.10 -5.96
C LEU A 43 -3.10 -2.74 -7.27
N ILE A 44 -1.77 -2.79 -7.30
CA ILE A 44 -0.96 -2.57 -8.51
C ILE A 44 -1.37 -3.54 -9.62
N LYS A 45 -1.50 -4.84 -9.30
CA LYS A 45 -1.92 -5.86 -10.27
C LYS A 45 -3.35 -5.61 -10.78
N ALA A 46 -4.27 -5.18 -9.92
CA ALA A 46 -5.64 -4.85 -10.30
C ALA A 46 -5.71 -3.61 -11.19
N LEU A 47 -4.91 -2.58 -10.91
CA LEU A 47 -4.80 -1.37 -11.72
C LEU A 47 -4.21 -1.67 -13.10
N ARG A 48 -3.11 -2.42 -13.18
CA ARG A 48 -2.51 -2.82 -14.47
C ARG A 48 -3.50 -3.60 -15.35
N ARG A 49 -4.28 -4.51 -14.76
CA ARG A 49 -5.33 -5.25 -15.48
C ARG A 49 -6.43 -4.35 -16.06
N ARG A 50 -6.58 -3.12 -15.58
CA ARG A 50 -7.55 -2.12 -16.07
C ARG A 50 -6.94 -1.11 -17.06
N GLY A 51 -5.70 -1.32 -17.48
CA GLY A 51 -4.99 -0.43 -18.42
C GLY A 51 -4.40 0.82 -17.76
N PHE A 52 -4.09 0.76 -16.45
CA PHE A 52 -3.27 1.78 -15.82
C PHE A 52 -1.79 1.38 -15.91
N ASP A 53 -1.06 2.01 -16.82
CA ASP A 53 0.33 1.67 -17.10
C ASP A 53 1.30 2.38 -16.16
N GLN A 54 1.00 3.62 -15.80
CA GLN A 54 1.85 4.45 -14.95
C GLN A 54 1.31 4.45 -13.52
N ILE A 55 2.02 3.76 -12.61
CA ILE A 55 1.66 3.68 -11.19
C ILE A 55 2.80 4.25 -10.35
N TYR A 56 2.52 5.31 -9.63
CA TYR A 56 3.47 6.04 -8.79
C TYR A 56 3.19 5.78 -7.32
N SER A 57 4.24 5.40 -6.59
CA SER A 57 4.21 5.36 -5.14
C SER A 57 4.50 6.76 -4.56
N ARG A 58 4.20 6.96 -3.27
CA ARG A 58 4.55 8.19 -2.57
C ARG A 58 6.05 8.54 -2.63
N ALA A 59 6.92 7.53 -2.69
CA ALA A 59 8.36 7.73 -2.87
C ALA A 59 8.69 8.24 -4.28
N ASP A 60 7.95 7.80 -5.30
CA ASP A 60 8.11 8.26 -6.69
C ASP A 60 7.67 9.71 -6.84
N LEU A 61 6.57 10.08 -6.17
CA LEU A 61 6.12 11.47 -6.11
C LEU A 61 7.10 12.35 -5.36
N ALA A 62 7.69 11.86 -4.26
CA ALA A 62 8.74 12.58 -3.54
C ALA A 62 10.00 12.77 -4.41
N ALA A 63 10.36 11.76 -5.21
CA ALA A 63 11.45 11.86 -6.18
C ALA A 63 11.15 12.92 -7.25
N ALA A 64 9.95 12.87 -7.84
CA ALA A 64 9.48 13.81 -8.86
C ALA A 64 9.35 15.25 -8.34
N ARG A 65 9.07 15.44 -7.05
CA ARG A 65 8.93 16.76 -6.41
C ARG A 65 10.26 17.46 -6.11
N GLY A 66 11.41 16.83 -6.39
CA GLY A 66 12.72 17.48 -6.28
C GLY A 66 13.66 16.87 -5.25
N LEU A 67 13.65 15.55 -5.03
CA LEU A 67 14.83 14.87 -4.48
C LEU A 67 15.93 14.82 -5.56
N GLY A 68 16.43 16.00 -5.96
CA GLY A 68 17.54 16.13 -6.89
C GLY A 68 18.85 15.69 -6.24
N GLY A 69 19.66 14.93 -6.98
CA GLY A 69 20.99 14.47 -6.55
C GLY A 69 21.02 13.03 -6.03
N TRP A 70 21.98 12.74 -5.15
CA TRP A 70 22.29 11.38 -4.68
C TRP A 70 21.10 10.65 -4.01
N LYS A 71 20.18 11.39 -3.38
CA LYS A 71 18.99 10.82 -2.72
C LYS A 71 18.03 10.16 -3.73
N GLY A 72 17.90 10.72 -4.93
CA GLY A 72 17.11 10.13 -6.01
C GLY A 72 17.75 8.85 -6.57
N SER A 73 19.07 8.85 -6.74
CA SER A 73 19.83 7.67 -7.17
C SER A 73 19.78 6.54 -6.14
N VAL A 74 19.93 6.85 -4.85
CA VAL A 74 19.78 5.87 -3.76
C VAL A 74 18.38 5.26 -3.77
N LEU A 75 17.34 6.07 -3.96
CA LEU A 75 15.97 5.55 -4.05
C LEU A 75 15.78 4.65 -5.28
N ALA A 76 16.36 4.99 -6.42
CA ALA A 76 16.30 4.16 -7.62
C ALA A 76 16.98 2.80 -7.41
N VAL A 77 18.17 2.79 -6.77
CA VAL A 77 18.90 1.56 -6.42
C VAL A 77 18.11 0.73 -5.40
N LEU A 78 17.55 1.37 -4.37
CA LEU A 78 16.70 0.69 -3.40
C LEU A 78 15.50 0.03 -4.08
N LYS A 79 14.84 0.72 -5.03
CA LYS A 79 13.72 0.16 -5.80
C LYS A 79 14.13 -1.01 -6.70
N ALA A 80 15.36 -1.03 -7.21
CA ALA A 80 15.89 -2.15 -7.97
C ALA A 80 16.11 -3.40 -7.10
N ALA A 81 16.30 -3.23 -5.79
CA ALA A 81 16.42 -4.31 -4.81
C ALA A 81 15.12 -4.50 -4.01
N PRO A 82 14.17 -5.35 -4.47
CA PRO A 82 12.83 -5.48 -3.86
C PRO A 82 12.85 -5.86 -2.38
N ILE A 83 13.90 -6.57 -1.91
CA ILE A 83 14.08 -6.94 -0.50
C ILE A 83 14.41 -5.72 0.37
N LEU A 84 15.29 -4.84 -0.11
CA LEU A 84 15.66 -3.60 0.61
C LEU A 84 14.54 -2.55 0.58
N TYR A 85 13.75 -2.54 -0.48
CA TYR A 85 12.61 -1.62 -0.60
C TYR A 85 11.38 -2.07 0.20
N TRP A 86 11.25 -3.38 0.47
CA TRP A 86 10.12 -3.94 1.22
C TRP A 86 9.85 -3.24 2.56
N PRO A 87 10.82 -3.01 3.46
CA PRO A 87 10.57 -2.33 4.73
C PRO A 87 10.14 -0.87 4.53
N ILE A 88 10.69 -0.14 3.56
CA ILE A 88 10.27 1.23 3.22
C ILE A 88 8.81 1.24 2.75
N ARG A 89 8.43 0.25 1.95
CA ARG A 89 7.06 0.05 1.48
C ARG A 89 6.13 -0.29 2.65
N SER A 90 6.53 -1.24 3.50
CA SER A 90 5.74 -1.74 4.63
C SER A 90 5.57 -0.71 5.75
N CYS A 91 6.60 0.08 6.05
CA CYS A 91 6.58 1.08 7.13
C CYS A 91 5.80 2.36 6.76
N SER A 92 5.46 2.55 5.49
CA SER A 92 4.58 3.61 5.02
C SER A 92 3.14 3.34 5.52
N GLN A 93 2.78 3.94 6.67
CA GLN A 93 1.46 3.80 7.30
C GLN A 93 0.29 4.19 6.38
N SER A 94 0.54 5.00 5.36
CA SER A 94 -0.42 5.41 4.34
C SER A 94 0.15 5.15 2.95
N THR A 95 -0.03 3.91 2.48
CA THR A 95 0.32 3.57 1.09
C THR A 95 -0.67 4.24 0.15
N PHE A 96 -0.31 5.42 -0.33
CA PHE A 96 -1.00 6.12 -1.40
C PHE A 96 -0.33 5.78 -2.74
N LEU A 97 -1.14 5.37 -3.72
CA LEU A 97 -0.72 5.11 -5.09
C LEU A 97 -1.47 6.05 -6.01
N VAL A 98 -0.75 6.68 -6.94
CA VAL A 98 -1.35 7.44 -8.04
C VAL A 98 -1.22 6.61 -9.30
N ALA A 99 -2.36 6.34 -9.94
CA ALA A 99 -2.39 5.65 -11.22
C ALA A 99 -2.80 6.64 -12.30
N LYS A 100 -2.01 6.72 -13.38
CA LYS A 100 -2.32 7.52 -14.56
C LYS A 100 -2.58 6.57 -15.73
N LYS A 101 -3.73 6.76 -16.37
CA LYS A 101 -4.08 6.10 -17.63
C LYS A 101 -3.68 7.03 -18.76
N GLN A 102 -2.89 6.55 -19.73
CA GLN A 102 -2.71 7.31 -20.98
C GLN A 102 -4.02 7.19 -21.75
N ALA A 103 -4.64 8.34 -22.01
CA ALA A 103 -5.85 8.45 -22.83
C ALA A 103 -5.50 8.24 -24.30
#